data_AF-A0A2N2NEC7-F1
#
_entry.id   AF-A0A2N2NEC7-F1
#
_cell.length_a   1.000
_cell.length_b   1.000
_cell.length_c   1.000
_cell.angle_alpha   90.00
_cell.angle_beta   90.00
_cell.angle_gamma   90.00
#
_symmetry.space_group_name_H-M   'P 1'
#
loop_
_entity.id
_entity.type
_entity.pdbx_description
1 polymer ?
#
loop_
_entity_poly.entity_id
_entity_poly.type
_entity_poly.pdbx_seq_one_letter_code
_entity_poly.pdbx_strand_id
1 'polypeptide(L)'
;MKINKSFSIVRIFAIVAMATALIFAGNAFAASNSVPETSSGDGQSPITGYTVSNVHYTLSDSDPTLVTAVSFDLSPDNGVSAPQTVRAQLVDGGSWFVCSSLDGNAWSCNVTATEVMTVDNLRIVAAQ
;
A
#
# COMPACT_ATOMS: atom_id res chain seq x y z
N MET A 1 11.08 -3.97 64.99
CA MET A 1 11.29 -2.99 63.91
C MET A 1 10.08 -3.03 62.98
N LYS A 2 9.07 -2.18 63.20
CA LYS A 2 7.84 -2.15 62.39
C LYS A 2 8.16 -1.42 61.07
N ILE A 3 8.22 -2.18 59.98
CA ILE A 3 8.41 -1.61 58.64
C ILE A 3 7.07 -0.97 58.24
N ASN A 4 7.04 0.36 58.20
CA ASN A 4 5.87 1.16 57.85
C ASN A 4 5.52 0.96 56.36
N LYS A 5 4.66 -0.03 56.08
CA LYS A 5 4.17 -0.34 54.73
C LYS A 5 3.53 0.87 54.01
N SER A 6 2.89 1.79 54.74
CA SER A 6 2.24 2.97 54.12
C SER A 6 3.22 3.93 53.45
N PHE A 7 4.47 4.02 53.94
CA PHE A 7 5.47 4.92 53.37
C PHE A 7 5.99 4.43 52.01
N SER A 8 6.01 3.11 51.80
CA SER A 8 6.39 2.50 50.51
C SER A 8 5.27 2.59 49.48
N ILE A 9 3.99 2.49 49.90
CA ILE A 9 2.83 2.56 49.02
C ILE A 9 2.63 3.98 48.48
N VAL A 10 2.84 5.01 49.31
CA VAL A 10 2.76 6.43 48.88
C VAL A 10 3.83 6.76 47.84
N ARG A 11 5.05 6.21 47.98
CA ARG A 11 6.14 6.40 47.00
C ARG A 11 5.84 5.70 45.67
N ILE A 12 5.28 4.50 45.70
CA ILE A 12 4.88 3.77 44.49
C ILE A 12 3.75 4.52 43.77
N PHE A 13 2.76 5.03 44.50
CA PHE A 13 1.69 5.86 43.91
C PHE A 13 2.21 7.15 43.27
N ALA A 14 3.18 7.82 43.90
CA ALA A 14 3.79 9.03 43.34
C ALA A 14 4.57 8.74 42.04
N ILE A 15 5.29 7.61 41.98
CA ILE A 15 6.04 7.21 40.79
C ILE A 15 5.09 6.81 39.65
N VAL A 16 4.03 6.06 39.96
CA VAL A 16 3.02 5.65 38.97
C VAL A 16 2.26 6.86 38.43
N ALA A 17 1.87 7.81 39.29
CA ALA A 17 1.21 9.04 38.87
C ALA A 17 2.10 9.90 37.94
N MET A 18 3.40 9.99 38.24
CA MET A 18 4.36 10.70 37.40
C MET A 18 4.59 9.98 36.06
N ALA A 19 4.64 8.65 36.06
CA ALA A 19 4.77 7.85 34.84
C ALA A 19 3.53 7.98 33.93
N THR A 20 2.33 8.05 34.50
CA THR A 20 1.09 8.24 33.71
C THR A 20 0.97 9.66 33.12
N ALA A 21 1.53 10.68 33.77
CA ALA A 21 1.53 12.04 33.26
C ALA A 21 2.44 12.22 32.02
N LEU A 22 3.47 11.37 31.87
CA LEU A 22 4.39 11.42 30.74
C LEU A 22 3.81 10.81 29.44
N ILE A 23 2.78 9.97 29.54
CA ILE A 23 2.17 9.29 28.38
C ILE A 23 1.25 10.24 27.57
N PHE A 24 0.82 11.36 28.16
CA PHE A 24 -0.01 12.37 27.47
C PHE A 24 0.79 13.49 26.79
N ALA A 25 2.13 13.47 26.86
CA ALA A 25 2.99 14.49 26.24
C ALA A 25 3.33 14.20 24.76
N GLY A 26 2.63 13.27 24.11
CA GLY A 26 2.85 12.89 22.70
C GLY A 26 2.30 13.88 21.67
N ASN A 27 1.54 14.89 22.09
CA ASN A 27 1.16 15.99 21.22
C ASN A 27 2.04 17.18 21.56
N ALA A 28 3.25 17.18 21.00
CA ALA A 28 4.02 18.39 20.86
C ALA A 28 3.10 19.45 20.23
N PHE A 29 2.61 20.37 21.05
CA PHE A 29 2.12 21.65 20.59
C PHE A 29 3.30 22.30 19.88
N ALA A 30 3.40 22.07 18.57
CA ALA A 30 4.25 22.87 17.72
C ALA A 30 3.81 24.32 17.97
N ALA A 31 4.65 25.10 18.65
CA ALA A 31 4.45 26.52 18.80
C ALA A 31 4.23 27.08 17.40
N SER A 32 3.00 27.56 17.15
CA SER A 32 2.60 28.17 15.88
C SER A 32 3.34 29.49 15.70
N ASN A 33 4.59 29.40 15.27
CA ASN A 33 5.24 30.50 14.57
C ASN A 33 4.77 30.38 13.11
N SER A 34 3.67 31.06 12.79
CA SER A 34 3.16 31.13 11.42
C SER A 34 4.14 31.93 10.57
N VAL A 35 5.08 31.22 9.95
CA VAL A 35 5.80 31.70 8.78
C VAL A 35 4.77 31.79 7.64
N PRO A 36 4.70 32.89 6.86
CA PRO A 36 3.79 32.96 5.71
C PRO A 36 3.98 31.74 4.82
N GLU A 37 2.88 31.11 4.40
CA GLU A 37 2.92 29.87 3.63
C GLU A 37 3.77 30.04 2.37
N THR A 38 4.97 29.46 2.39
CA THR A 38 5.70 29.18 1.16
C THR A 38 5.09 27.91 0.58
N SER A 39 4.68 27.93 -0.69
CA SER A 39 4.01 26.84 -1.42
C SER A 39 4.88 25.60 -1.68
N SER A 40 5.69 25.19 -0.72
CA SER A 40 6.52 24.00 -0.78
C SER A 40 6.21 23.14 0.42
N GLY A 41 5.46 22.07 0.18
CA GLY A 41 5.28 20.96 1.10
C GLY A 41 5.86 19.71 0.46
N ASP A 42 6.66 18.96 1.21
CA ASP A 42 7.03 17.58 0.88
C ASP A 42 6.15 16.67 1.75
N GLY A 43 5.30 15.89 1.09
CA GLY A 43 4.40 14.94 1.74
C GLY A 43 4.53 13.60 1.05
N GLN A 44 4.78 12.55 1.83
CA GLN A 44 4.82 11.16 1.35
C GLN A 44 3.51 10.48 1.78
N SER A 45 2.75 9.96 0.82
CA SER A 45 1.57 9.13 1.07
C SER A 45 1.85 7.69 0.63
N PRO A 46 1.38 6.66 1.36
CA PRO A 46 1.47 5.29 0.90
C PRO A 46 0.80 5.12 -0.47
N ILE A 47 1.53 4.62 -1.47
CA ILE A 47 1.02 4.28 -2.81
C ILE A 47 0.53 2.81 -2.83
N THR A 48 0.01 2.32 -1.70
CA THR A 48 -0.55 0.97 -1.57
C THR A 48 -2.04 1.11 -1.30
N GLY A 49 -2.86 0.76 -2.30
CA GLY A 49 -4.32 0.84 -2.17
C GLY A 49 -5.08 -0.23 -2.92
N TYR A 50 -4.37 -1.20 -3.51
CA TYR A 50 -4.98 -2.30 -4.23
C TYR A 50 -4.22 -3.60 -3.96
N THR A 51 -4.98 -4.64 -3.66
CA THR A 51 -4.51 -6.02 -3.55
C THR A 51 -4.72 -6.73 -4.88
N VAL A 52 -3.65 -7.28 -5.45
CA VAL A 52 -3.71 -8.13 -6.65
C VAL A 52 -3.86 -9.59 -6.24
N SER A 53 -4.83 -10.30 -6.82
CA SER A 53 -5.02 -11.74 -6.62
C SER A 53 -5.40 -12.46 -7.92
N ASN A 54 -5.49 -13.79 -7.89
CA ASN A 54 -6.00 -14.62 -9.01
C ASN A 54 -5.34 -14.33 -10.38
N VAL A 55 -4.02 -14.17 -10.39
CA VAL A 55 -3.25 -13.95 -11.63
C VAL A 55 -3.28 -15.20 -12.50
N HIS A 56 -3.66 -15.04 -13.76
CA HIS A 56 -3.71 -16.09 -14.77
C HIS A 56 -3.16 -15.58 -16.10
N TYR A 57 -2.32 -16.39 -16.76
CA TYR A 57 -1.76 -16.09 -18.07
C TYR A 57 -2.46 -16.91 -19.14
N THR A 58 -2.85 -16.27 -20.23
CA THR A 58 -3.42 -16.93 -21.41
C THR A 58 -2.32 -17.07 -22.45
N LEU A 59 -2.10 -18.30 -22.91
CA LEU A 59 -1.17 -18.61 -23.99
C LEU A 59 -1.88 -18.52 -25.35
N SER A 60 -1.12 -18.39 -26.44
CA SER A 60 -1.70 -18.47 -27.78
C SER A 60 -2.11 -19.90 -28.12
N ASP A 61 -3.32 -20.06 -28.66
CA ASP A 61 -3.82 -21.35 -29.16
C ASP A 61 -2.99 -21.87 -30.36
N SER A 62 -2.35 -20.96 -31.11
CA SER A 62 -1.50 -21.33 -32.25
C SER A 62 -0.06 -21.62 -31.86
N ASP A 63 0.41 -21.05 -30.75
CA ASP A 63 1.79 -21.19 -30.27
C ASP A 63 1.86 -21.03 -28.74
N PRO A 64 1.99 -22.14 -27.97
CA PRO A 64 2.00 -22.07 -26.51
C PRO A 64 3.25 -21.40 -25.94
N THR A 65 4.24 -21.05 -26.76
CA THR A 65 5.42 -20.28 -26.32
C THR A 65 5.13 -18.79 -26.19
N LEU A 66 3.95 -18.32 -26.59
CA LEU A 66 3.55 -16.92 -26.56
C LEU A 66 2.42 -16.69 -25.55
N VAL A 67 2.57 -15.67 -24.71
CA VAL A 67 1.50 -15.11 -23.87
C VAL A 67 0.70 -14.11 -24.68
N THR A 68 -0.62 -14.20 -24.65
CA THR A 68 -1.57 -13.32 -25.36
C THR A 68 -2.39 -12.46 -24.43
N ALA A 69 -2.60 -12.89 -23.18
CA ALA A 69 -3.24 -12.06 -22.17
C ALA A 69 -2.77 -12.41 -20.76
N VAL A 70 -2.93 -11.47 -19.84
CA VAL A 70 -2.88 -11.70 -18.40
C VAL A 70 -4.16 -11.19 -17.77
N SER A 71 -4.80 -12.02 -16.95
CA SER A 71 -5.97 -11.66 -16.16
C SER A 71 -5.66 -11.75 -14.68
N PHE A 72 -6.24 -10.86 -13.88
CA PHE A 72 -6.07 -10.83 -12.43
C PHE A 72 -7.20 -10.04 -11.78
N ASP A 73 -7.36 -10.22 -10.48
CA ASP A 73 -8.27 -9.44 -9.67
C ASP A 73 -7.54 -8.30 -8.98
N LEU A 74 -8.13 -7.11 -9.01
CA LEU A 74 -7.71 -5.92 -8.28
C LEU A 74 -8.80 -5.55 -7.27
N SER A 75 -8.52 -5.82 -6.00
CA SER A 75 -9.40 -5.41 -4.89
C SER A 75 -8.90 -4.11 -4.28
N PRO A 76 -9.71 -3.03 -4.25
CA PRO A 76 -9.34 -1.83 -3.51
C PRO A 76 -9.24 -2.14 -2.01
N ASP A 77 -8.19 -1.65 -1.38
CA ASP A 77 -8.05 -1.71 0.07
C ASP A 77 -9.02 -0.72 0.74
N ASN A 78 -9.18 -0.82 2.05
CA ASN A 78 -10.20 -0.08 2.80
C ASN A 78 -10.13 1.44 2.54
N GLY A 79 -11.22 2.00 2.03
CA GLY A 79 -11.35 3.44 1.77
C GLY A 79 -10.80 3.90 0.42
N VAL A 80 -10.31 3.00 -0.42
CA VAL A 80 -9.83 3.29 -1.77
C VAL A 80 -10.95 3.09 -2.78
N SER A 81 -11.04 3.98 -3.77
CA SER A 81 -12.04 3.85 -4.85
C SER A 81 -11.60 2.80 -5.88
N ALA A 82 -12.58 2.23 -6.58
CA ALA A 82 -12.32 1.28 -7.66
C ALA A 82 -11.40 1.89 -8.74
N PRO A 83 -10.41 1.12 -9.24
CA PRO A 83 -9.48 1.63 -10.24
C PRO A 83 -10.20 1.90 -11.56
N GLN A 84 -9.86 2.99 -12.25
CA GLN A 84 -10.37 3.32 -13.58
C GLN A 84 -9.33 3.08 -14.67
N THR A 85 -8.05 3.19 -14.33
CA THR A 85 -6.92 2.97 -15.23
C THR A 85 -6.03 1.90 -14.66
N VAL A 86 -5.82 0.81 -15.41
CA VAL A 86 -4.92 -0.26 -15.02
C VAL A 86 -3.96 -0.56 -16.15
N ARG A 87 -2.68 -0.71 -15.80
CA ARG A 87 -1.61 -1.09 -16.71
C ARG A 87 -0.79 -2.21 -16.11
N ALA A 88 -0.32 -3.10 -16.98
CA ALA A 88 0.57 -4.19 -16.61
C ALA A 88 1.83 -4.18 -17.47
N GLN A 89 2.94 -4.64 -16.90
CA GLN A 89 4.20 -4.87 -17.58
C GLN A 89 4.66 -6.29 -17.24
N LEU A 90 5.04 -7.06 -18.27
CA LEU A 90 5.42 -8.47 -18.17
C LEU A 90 6.95 -8.69 -18.26
N VAL A 91 7.69 -7.69 -18.71
CA VAL A 91 9.13 -7.71 -18.88
C VAL A 91 9.69 -6.46 -18.23
N ASP A 92 10.67 -6.58 -17.35
CA ASP A 92 11.26 -5.41 -16.70
C ASP A 92 11.84 -4.43 -17.75
N GLY A 93 11.51 -3.15 -17.60
CA GLY A 93 11.83 -2.13 -18.61
C GLY A 93 11.15 -2.29 -19.98
N GLY A 94 10.27 -3.29 -20.15
CA GLY A 94 9.52 -3.55 -21.39
C GLY A 94 8.26 -2.70 -21.57
N SER A 95 7.39 -3.11 -22.48
CA SER A 95 6.15 -2.40 -22.82
C SER A 95 5.11 -2.45 -21.70
N TRP A 96 4.38 -1.34 -21.54
CA TRP A 96 3.18 -1.27 -20.71
C TRP A 96 1.94 -1.59 -21.53
N PHE A 97 1.16 -2.56 -21.05
CA PHE A 97 -0.09 -2.99 -21.65
C PHE A 97 -1.27 -2.37 -20.93
N VAL A 98 -2.27 -1.93 -21.69
CA VAL A 98 -3.51 -1.38 -21.14
C VAL A 98 -4.43 -2.54 -20.77
N CYS A 99 -4.98 -2.48 -19.57
CA CYS A 99 -5.91 -3.49 -19.07
C CYS A 99 -7.34 -2.96 -19.12
N SER A 100 -8.28 -3.83 -19.47
CA SER A 100 -9.71 -3.57 -19.44
C SER A 100 -10.35 -4.31 -18.27
N SER A 101 -11.37 -3.70 -17.65
CA SER A 101 -12.21 -4.40 -16.68
C SER A 101 -13.07 -5.44 -17.39
N LEU A 102 -13.14 -6.64 -16.82
CA LEU A 102 -14.03 -7.69 -17.28
C LEU A 102 -15.37 -7.58 -16.54
N ASP A 103 -15.31 -7.52 -15.20
CA ASP A 103 -16.45 -7.43 -14.30
C ASP A 103 -15.97 -7.30 -12.85
N GLY A 104 -16.64 -6.46 -12.05
CA GLY A 104 -16.31 -6.26 -10.63
C GLY A 104 -14.84 -5.89 -10.42
N ASN A 105 -14.07 -6.82 -9.86
CA ASN A 105 -12.65 -6.67 -9.55
C ASN A 105 -11.73 -7.32 -10.59
N ALA A 106 -12.27 -8.01 -11.60
CA ALA A 106 -11.49 -8.73 -12.59
C ALA A 106 -11.02 -7.80 -13.72
N TRP A 107 -9.74 -7.92 -14.07
CA TRP A 107 -9.07 -7.16 -15.12
C TRP A 107 -8.34 -8.11 -16.07
N SER A 108 -8.26 -7.71 -17.33
CA SER A 108 -7.48 -8.41 -18.35
C SER A 108 -6.68 -7.43 -19.19
N CYS A 109 -5.40 -7.72 -19.36
CA CYS A 109 -4.50 -6.97 -20.22
C CYS A 109 -4.16 -7.85 -21.41
N ASN A 110 -4.57 -7.42 -22.60
CA ASN A 110 -4.16 -8.08 -23.83
C ASN A 110 -2.70 -7.70 -24.11
N VAL A 111 -1.84 -8.69 -24.23
CA VAL A 111 -0.42 -8.50 -24.49
C VAL A 111 -0.13 -8.90 -25.93
N THR A 112 0.67 -8.10 -26.61
CA THR A 112 1.14 -8.45 -27.95
C THR A 112 2.04 -9.67 -27.81
N ALA A 113 1.54 -10.84 -28.24
CA ALA A 113 2.18 -12.15 -28.30
C ALA A 113 3.64 -12.16 -27.80
N THR A 114 3.81 -12.16 -26.47
CA THR A 114 5.11 -12.00 -25.81
C THR A 114 5.66 -13.38 -25.51
N GLU A 115 6.92 -13.64 -25.84
CA GLU A 115 7.54 -14.94 -25.58
C GLU A 115 7.58 -15.22 -24.08
N VAL A 116 7.07 -16.38 -23.67
CA VAL A 116 7.03 -16.84 -22.27
C VAL A 116 8.42 -16.80 -21.64
N MET A 117 9.47 -17.11 -22.39
CA MET A 117 10.86 -17.09 -21.89
C MET A 117 11.37 -15.69 -21.55
N THR A 118 10.74 -14.64 -22.10
CA THR A 118 11.11 -13.25 -21.85
C THR A 118 10.32 -12.62 -20.71
N VAL A 119 9.23 -13.25 -20.26
CA VAL A 119 8.41 -12.78 -19.14
C VAL A 119 9.17 -13.04 -17.83
N ASP A 120 9.70 -11.99 -17.23
CA ASP A 120 10.54 -12.05 -16.02
C ASP A 120 9.93 -11.34 -14.80
N ASN A 121 8.90 -10.52 -15.02
CA ASN A 121 8.28 -9.73 -13.96
C ASN A 121 6.80 -9.45 -14.26
N LEU A 122 5.92 -9.51 -13.27
CA LEU A 122 4.57 -8.97 -13.38
C LEU A 122 4.44 -7.73 -12.52
N ARG A 123 4.42 -6.57 -13.16
CA ARG A 123 4.18 -5.29 -12.51
C ARG A 123 2.83 -4.75 -12.91
N ILE A 124 1.97 -4.52 -11.94
CA ILE A 124 0.63 -3.95 -12.13
C ILE A 124 0.58 -2.57 -11.49
N VAL A 125 0.05 -1.60 -12.22
CA VAL A 125 -0.17 -0.23 -11.77
C VAL A 125 -1.63 0.11 -12.01
N ALA A 126 -2.31 0.58 -10.97
CA ALA A 126 -3.71 0.96 -11.00
C ALA A 126 -3.90 2.38 -10.47
N ALA A 127 -4.81 3.13 -11.07
CA ALA A 127 -5.17 4.49 -10.69
C ALA A 127 -6.69 4.72 -10.84
N GLN A 128 -7.24 5.62 -10.03
CA GLN A 128 -8.63 6.10 -10.11
C GLN A 128 -8.76 7.24 -11.13
#